data_AF-A0A832WCH3-F1
#
_entry.id   AF-A0A832WCH3-F1
#
_cell.length_a   1.000
_cell.length_b   1.000
_cell.length_c   1.000
_cell.angle_alpha   90.00
_cell.angle_beta   90.00
_cell.angle_gamma   90.00
#
_symmetry.space_group_name_H-M   'P 1'
#
loop_
_entity.id
_entity.type
_entity.pdbx_description
1 polymer ?
#
loop_
_entity_poly.entity_id
_entity_poly.type
_entity_poly.pdbx_seq_one_letter_code
_entity_poly.pdbx_strand_id
1 'polypeptide(L)'
;MITDSSSQWNEDGIHKITGTKYDELRFDMEGNNRRGFNQDGIHKITNQKWDEEDYDYRLFHKDTGINKHTRTKCADDGYDIDGYDKYGFSKEGFT
;
A
#
# COMPACT_ATOMS: atom_id res chain seq x y z
N MET A 1 22.55 11.43 3.06
CA MET A 1 22.04 12.66 3.70
C MET A 1 20.72 12.29 4.32
N ILE A 2 20.62 12.31 5.65
CA ILE A 2 19.37 11.99 6.36
C ILE A 2 18.60 13.31 6.38
N THR A 3 17.66 13.49 5.46
CA THR A 3 16.74 14.62 5.50
C THR A 3 15.87 14.41 6.73
N ASP A 4 15.99 15.30 7.69
CA ASP A 4 15.20 15.32 8.91
C ASP A 4 13.71 15.26 8.52
N SER A 5 13.09 14.08 8.65
CA SER A 5 11.73 13.81 8.18
C SER A 5 10.70 14.72 8.84
N SER A 6 11.03 15.29 10.01
CA SER A 6 10.23 16.29 10.71
C SER A 6 10.09 17.61 9.92
N SER A 7 11.04 17.93 9.04
CA SER A 7 11.05 19.18 8.28
C SER A 7 10.09 19.21 7.09
N GLN A 8 9.52 18.06 6.70
CA GLN A 8 8.68 17.94 5.49
C GLN A 8 7.19 18.21 5.75
N TRP A 9 6.77 18.26 7.02
CA TRP A 9 5.39 18.45 7.46
C TRP A 9 5.21 19.81 8.13
N ASN A 10 4.01 20.38 8.07
CA ASN A 10 3.64 21.54 8.89
C ASN A 10 3.00 21.11 10.23
N GLU A 11 2.65 22.07 11.08
CA GLU A 11 2.04 21.83 12.40
C GLU A 11 0.68 21.10 12.32
N ASP A 12 -0.02 21.22 11.19
CA ASP A 12 -1.29 20.54 10.92
C ASP A 12 -1.11 19.11 10.36
N GLY A 13 0.14 18.63 10.24
CA GLY A 13 0.44 17.33 9.65
C GLY A 13 0.20 17.29 8.12
N ILE A 14 0.35 18.42 7.43
CA ILE A 14 0.28 18.52 5.98
C ILE A 14 1.69 18.52 5.40
N HIS A 15 1.93 17.64 4.42
CA HIS A 15 3.19 17.52 3.71
C HIS A 15 3.39 18.73 2.80
N LYS A 16 4.52 19.42 2.95
CA LYS A 16 4.80 20.71 2.31
C LYS A 16 4.77 20.65 0.79
N ILE A 17 5.12 19.52 0.19
CA ILE A 17 5.20 19.37 -1.28
C ILE A 17 3.85 18.99 -1.88
N THR A 18 3.13 18.03 -1.29
CA THR A 18 1.87 17.53 -1.86
C THR A 18 0.67 18.36 -1.45
N GLY A 19 0.79 19.16 -0.36
CA GLY A 19 -0.33 19.88 0.22
C GLY A 19 -1.40 18.97 0.83
N THR A 20 -1.07 17.70 1.11
CA THR A 20 -1.98 16.72 1.71
C THR A 20 -1.38 16.10 2.97
N LYS A 21 -2.15 15.27 3.68
CA LYS A 21 -1.65 14.45 4.80
C LYS A 21 -0.70 13.31 4.36
N TYR A 22 -0.32 13.25 3.09
CA TYR A 22 0.50 12.17 2.54
C TYR A 22 1.69 12.76 1.76
N ASP A 23 2.85 12.15 1.86
CA ASP A 23 4.04 12.48 1.09
C ASP A 23 3.91 12.09 -0.40
N GLU A 24 4.97 12.31 -1.17
CA GLU A 24 5.03 11.94 -2.59
C GLU A 24 4.90 10.43 -2.83
N LEU A 25 5.25 9.63 -1.82
CA LEU A 25 5.12 8.17 -1.81
C LEU A 25 3.74 7.70 -1.29
N ARG A 26 2.84 8.63 -0.97
CA ARG A 26 1.48 8.41 -0.45
C ARG A 26 1.43 7.84 0.97
N PHE A 27 2.41 8.15 1.80
CA PHE A 27 2.46 7.80 3.23
C PHE A 27 2.28 9.04 4.11
N ASP A 28 1.58 8.88 5.22
CA ASP A 28 1.41 9.92 6.23
C ASP A 28 2.68 10.12 7.07
N MET A 29 2.64 11.10 7.98
CA MET A 29 3.77 11.38 8.87
C MET A 29 4.13 10.21 9.81
N GLU A 30 3.22 9.25 10.00
CA GLU A 30 3.44 8.01 10.76
C GLU A 30 3.99 6.89 9.87
N GLY A 31 4.19 7.13 8.57
CA GLY A 31 4.68 6.15 7.61
C GLY A 31 3.60 5.19 7.11
N ASN A 32 2.31 5.55 7.22
CA ASN A 32 1.19 4.72 6.80
C ASN A 32 0.47 5.29 5.58
N ASN A 33 0.05 4.43 4.66
CA ASN A 33 -0.76 4.86 3.53
C ASN A 33 -2.19 5.22 3.97
N ARG A 34 -3.01 5.70 3.02
CA ARG A 34 -4.42 6.08 3.28
C ARG A 34 -5.32 4.98 3.88
N ARG A 35 -4.86 3.73 3.83
CA ARG A 35 -5.54 2.54 4.38
C ARG A 35 -4.88 2.04 5.66
N GLY A 36 -3.92 2.78 6.22
CA GLY A 36 -3.25 2.42 7.46
C GLY A 36 -2.17 1.36 7.31
N PHE A 37 -1.67 1.06 6.10
CA PHE A 37 -0.55 0.13 5.92
C PHE A 37 0.78 0.86 5.85
N ASN A 38 1.78 0.34 6.56
CA ASN A 38 3.16 0.81 6.45
C ASN A 38 3.83 0.32 5.15
N GLN A 39 5.10 0.67 4.96
CA GLN A 39 5.89 0.27 3.78
C GLN A 39 6.10 -1.25 3.65
N ASP A 40 6.05 -1.99 4.76
CA ASP A 40 6.13 -3.45 4.79
C ASP A 40 4.77 -4.13 4.54
N GLY A 41 3.71 -3.34 4.30
CA GLY A 41 2.36 -3.84 4.11
C GLY A 41 1.69 -4.34 5.39
N ILE A 42 2.11 -3.85 6.57
CA ILE A 42 1.50 -4.14 7.87
C ILE A 42 0.49 -3.04 8.21
N HIS A 43 -0.74 -3.43 8.52
CA HIS A 43 -1.83 -2.55 8.89
C HIS A 43 -1.74 -2.12 10.36
N LYS A 44 -1.81 -0.81 10.61
CA LYS A 44 -1.54 -0.21 11.92
C LYS A 44 -2.52 -0.60 13.04
N ILE A 45 -3.74 -1.02 12.69
CA ILE A 45 -4.76 -1.42 13.68
C ILE A 45 -4.67 -2.91 14.00
N THR A 46 -4.60 -3.75 12.96
CA THR A 46 -4.63 -5.21 13.10
C THR A 46 -3.25 -5.81 13.37
N ASN A 47 -2.17 -5.04 13.16
CA ASN A 47 -0.77 -5.48 13.19
C ASN A 47 -0.51 -6.72 12.32
N GLN A 48 -1.22 -6.79 11.20
CA GLN A 48 -1.19 -7.91 10.26
C GLN A 48 -1.05 -7.39 8.83
N LYS A 49 -0.84 -8.30 7.87
CA LYS A 49 -0.83 -7.98 6.43
C LYS A 49 -2.20 -7.61 5.87
N TRP A 50 -3.25 -7.67 6.69
CA TRP A 50 -4.64 -7.49 6.30
C TRP A 50 -5.28 -6.38 7.14
N ASP A 51 -6.18 -5.60 6.55
CA ASP A 51 -7.01 -4.65 7.29
C ASP A 51 -8.15 -5.34 8.05
N GLU A 52 -9.00 -4.55 8.69
CA GLU A 52 -10.18 -5.03 9.44
C GLU A 52 -11.24 -5.70 8.56
N GLU A 53 -11.15 -5.51 7.23
CA GLU A 53 -12.01 -6.13 6.24
C GLU A 53 -11.31 -7.31 5.51
N ASP A 54 -10.19 -7.80 6.06
CA ASP A 54 -9.42 -8.91 5.52
C ASP A 54 -8.75 -8.64 4.15
N TYR A 55 -8.51 -7.38 3.78
CA TYR A 55 -7.83 -7.01 2.53
C TYR A 55 -6.37 -6.60 2.75
N ASP A 56 -5.46 -7.02 1.87
CA ASP A 56 -4.05 -6.56 1.89
C ASP A 56 -3.92 -5.11 1.41
N TYR A 57 -2.70 -4.55 1.45
CA TYR A 57 -2.43 -3.19 0.97
C TYR A 57 -2.76 -2.97 -0.52
N ARG A 58 -2.77 -4.01 -1.35
CA ARG A 58 -3.16 -4.00 -2.78
C ARG A 58 -4.64 -4.29 -3.03
N LEU A 59 -5.44 -4.43 -1.97
CA LEU A 59 -6.88 -4.69 -2.00
C LEU A 59 -7.27 -6.14 -2.34
N PHE A 60 -6.41 -7.13 -2.13
CA PHE A 60 -6.78 -8.54 -2.23
C PHE A 60 -7.34 -9.06 -0.91
N HIS A 61 -8.51 -9.70 -0.96
CA HIS A 61 -9.08 -10.36 0.22
C HIS A 61 -8.29 -11.62 0.57
N LYS A 62 -7.97 -11.83 1.85
CA LYS A 62 -7.12 -12.92 2.32
C LYS A 62 -7.61 -14.31 1.90
N ASP A 63 -8.92 -14.54 1.96
CA ASP A 63 -9.50 -15.87 1.70
C ASP A 63 -9.86 -16.12 0.23
N THR A 64 -10.30 -15.08 -0.50
CA THR A 64 -10.81 -15.26 -1.87
C THR A 64 -9.77 -14.93 -2.93
N GLY A 65 -8.74 -14.15 -2.58
CA GLY A 65 -7.78 -13.60 -3.54
C GLY A 65 -8.43 -12.63 -4.55
N ILE A 66 -9.67 -12.18 -4.32
CA ILE A 66 -10.35 -11.24 -5.19
C ILE A 66 -9.94 -9.82 -4.80
N ASN A 67 -9.53 -9.05 -5.80
CA ASN A 67 -9.23 -7.64 -5.65
C ASN A 67 -10.51 -6.81 -5.51
N LYS A 68 -10.57 -5.96 -4.48
CA LYS A 68 -11.73 -5.11 -4.17
C LYS A 68 -12.08 -4.15 -5.31
N HIS A 69 -11.08 -3.66 -6.04
CA HIS A 69 -11.25 -2.69 -7.12
C HIS A 69 -11.66 -3.36 -8.43
N THR A 70 -10.85 -4.29 -8.93
CA THR A 70 -11.11 -4.93 -10.23
C THR A 70 -12.22 -5.98 -10.19
N ARG A 71 -12.56 -6.49 -8.98
CA ARG A 71 -13.46 -7.64 -8.79
C ARG A 71 -12.98 -8.91 -9.49
N THR A 72 -11.67 -9.03 -9.71
CA THR A 72 -11.03 -10.21 -10.30
C THR A 72 -9.87 -10.69 -9.42
N LYS A 73 -9.19 -11.77 -9.83
CA LYS A 73 -7.96 -12.26 -9.16
C LYS A 73 -6.73 -11.39 -9.44
N CYS A 74 -6.82 -10.38 -10.30
CA CYS A 74 -5.70 -9.51 -10.65
C CYS A 74 -6.01 -8.07 -10.21
N ALA A 75 -5.00 -7.32 -9.80
CA ALA A 75 -5.11 -5.89 -9.57
C ALA A 75 -5.04 -5.11 -10.90
N ASP A 76 -5.10 -3.78 -10.83
CA ASP A 76 -5.04 -2.91 -12.01
C ASP A 76 -3.71 -3.01 -12.78
N ASP A 77 -2.65 -3.47 -12.12
CA ASP A 77 -1.36 -3.73 -12.76
C ASP A 77 -1.30 -5.07 -13.49
N GLY A 78 -2.37 -5.87 -13.44
CA GLY A 78 -2.49 -7.15 -14.14
C GLY A 78 -1.93 -8.34 -13.38
N TYR A 79 -1.42 -8.15 -12.16
CA TYR A 79 -0.83 -9.21 -11.34
C TYR A 79 -1.77 -9.63 -10.21
N ASP A 80 -1.70 -10.90 -9.83
CA ASP A 80 -2.44 -11.47 -8.71
C ASP A 80 -1.77 -11.21 -7.35
N ILE A 81 -2.34 -11.80 -6.30
CA ILE A 81 -1.81 -11.66 -4.95
C ILE A 81 -0.40 -12.26 -4.79
N ASP A 82 -0.04 -13.23 -5.61
CA ASP A 82 1.27 -13.87 -5.59
C ASP A 82 2.28 -13.17 -6.52
N GLY A 83 1.83 -12.16 -7.26
CA GLY A 83 2.65 -11.34 -8.14
C GLY A 83 2.78 -11.91 -9.55
N TYR A 84 1.89 -12.81 -9.97
CA TYR A 84 1.85 -13.40 -11.31
C TYR A 84 0.76 -12.78 -12.17
N ASP A 85 1.06 -12.59 -13.45
CA ASP A 85 0.08 -12.17 -14.44
C ASP A 85 -0.87 -13.33 -14.82
N LYS A 86 -1.84 -13.04 -15.68
CA LYS A 86 -2.80 -14.03 -16.19
C LYS A 86 -2.18 -15.21 -16.97
N TYR A 87 -0.90 -15.11 -17.34
CA TYR A 87 -0.14 -16.16 -18.03
C TYR A 87 0.84 -16.89 -17.09
N GLY A 88 0.92 -16.49 -15.82
CA GLY A 88 1.82 -17.06 -14.83
C GLY A 88 3.22 -16.44 -14.81
N PHE A 89 3.43 -15.26 -15.39
CA PHE A 89 4.70 -14.53 -15.33
C PHE A 89 4.74 -13.59 -14.14
N SER A 90 5.82 -13.66 -13.35
CA SER A 90 6.00 -12.78 -12.21
C SER A 90 6.37 -11.35 -12.65
N LYS A 91 5.94 -10.36 -11.87
CA LYS A 91 6.25 -8.93 -12.10
C LYS A 91 7.76 -8.62 -12.17
N GLU A 92 8.58 -9.48 -11.58
CA GLU A 92 10.04 -9.31 -11.56
C GLU A 92 10.78 -9.94 -12.76
N GLY A 93 10.13 -10.78 -13.58
CA GLY A 93 10.71 -11.33 -14.81
C GLY A 93 12.02 -12.10 -14.64
N PHE A 94 11.95 -13.44 -14.50
CA PHE A 94 13.04 -14.43 -14.37
C PHE A 94 14.06 -14.21 -13.24
N THR A 95 14.13 -15.19 -12.33
CA THR A 95 15.39 -15.55 -11.65
C THR A 95 16.22 -16.44 -12.56
#